data_AF-A0A503DES7-F1
#
_entry.id   AF-A0A503DES7-F1
#
_cell.length_a   1.000
_cell.length_b   1.000
_cell.length_c   1.000
_cell.angle_alpha   90.00
_cell.angle_beta   90.00
_cell.angle_gamma   90.00
#
_symmetry.space_group_name_H-M   'P 1'
#
loop_
_entity.id
_entity.type
_entity.pdbx_description
1 polymer ?
#
loop_
_entity_poly.entity_id
_entity_poly.type
_entity_poly.pdbx_seq_one_letter_code
_entity_poly.pdbx_strand_id
1 'polypeptide(L)'
;MVTRLHLAASGKGIAVEAGRAVVQFAFDYLEINKVTAFVRPGNTRSLIKNLKIGFHYVDDIVFEKGTRRRLEVSPKTAVRSDSLRVFDCRETGITRNP
;
A
#
# COMPACT_ATOMS: atom_id res chain seq x y z
N MET A 1 -2.02 -4.01 16.11
CA MET A 1 -1.57 -2.68 15.64
C MET A 1 -2.46 -2.27 14.46
N VAL A 2 -3.07 -1.08 14.48
CA VAL A 2 -3.87 -0.59 13.35
C VAL A 2 -3.16 0.63 12.77
N THR A 3 -2.55 0.50 11.60
CA THR A 3 -1.92 1.62 10.91
C THR A 3 -3.00 2.47 10.24
N ARG A 4 -3.10 3.75 10.66
CA ARG A 4 -4.01 4.75 10.07
C ARG A 4 -3.24 6.04 9.87
N LEU A 5 -3.58 6.76 8.81
CA LEU A 5 -3.11 8.12 8.64
C LEU A 5 -3.90 9.06 9.54
N HIS A 6 -3.20 10.03 10.12
CA HIS A 6 -3.84 11.12 10.84
C HIS A 6 -4.72 11.93 9.87
N LEU A 7 -5.85 12.45 10.35
CA LEU A 7 -6.82 13.15 9.50
C LEU A 7 -6.20 14.38 8.80
N ALA A 8 -5.30 15.09 9.48
CA ALA A 8 -4.58 16.25 8.94
C ALA A 8 -3.63 15.92 7.76
N ALA A 9 -3.35 14.64 7.51
CA ALA A 9 -2.59 14.16 6.37
C ALA A 9 -3.49 13.81 5.16
N SER A 10 -4.81 13.82 5.32
CA SER A 10 -5.77 13.52 4.26
C SER A 10 -5.69 14.55 3.13
N GLY A 11 -5.89 14.11 1.88
CA GLY A 11 -5.86 14.98 0.70
C GLY A 11 -4.46 15.36 0.19
N LYS A 12 -3.40 15.06 0.94
CA LYS A 12 -2.01 15.44 0.59
C LYS A 12 -1.26 14.40 -0.24
N GLY A 13 -1.93 13.38 -0.78
CA GLY A 13 -1.29 12.32 -1.57
C GLY A 13 -0.49 11.27 -0.77
N ILE A 14 -0.15 11.52 0.50
CA ILE A 14 0.66 10.65 1.36
C ILE A 14 0.20 9.18 1.35
N ALA A 15 -1.11 8.93 1.39
CA ALA A 15 -1.66 7.57 1.38
C ALA A 15 -1.37 6.81 0.07
N VAL A 16 -1.34 7.52 -1.05
CA VAL A 16 -1.05 6.97 -2.37
C VAL A 16 0.44 6.66 -2.46
N GLU A 17 1.29 7.61 -2.09
CA GLU A 17 2.75 7.44 -2.10
C GLU A 17 3.20 6.27 -1.20
N ALA A 18 2.74 6.25 0.05
CA ALA A 18 3.02 5.15 0.97
C ALA A 18 2.50 3.80 0.44
N GLY A 19 1.32 3.80 -0.19
CA GLY A 19 0.76 2.59 -0.80
C GLY A 19 1.59 2.07 -1.97
N ARG A 20 2.09 2.96 -2.84
CA ARG A 20 2.98 2.60 -3.94
C ARG A 20 4.31 2.05 -3.42
N ALA A 21 4.90 2.69 -2.41
CA ALA A 21 6.14 2.20 -1.80
C ALA A 21 6.01 0.79 -1.24
N VAL A 22 4.91 0.51 -0.52
CA VAL A 22 4.64 -0.83 0.03
C VAL A 22 4.42 -1.87 -1.07
N VAL A 23 3.62 -1.56 -2.10
CA VAL A 23 3.36 -2.49 -3.21
C VAL A 23 4.63 -2.74 -4.02
N GLN A 24 5.42 -1.70 -4.28
CA GLN A 24 6.69 -1.84 -4.98
C GLN A 24 7.69 -2.66 -4.18
N PHE A 25 7.82 -2.44 -2.87
CA PHE A 25 8.68 -3.26 -2.01
C PHE A 25 8.24 -4.73 -2.03
N ALA A 26 6.94 -4.99 -1.92
CA ALA A 26 6.38 -6.33 -2.01
C ALA A 26 6.81 -7.06 -3.29
N PHE A 27 6.76 -6.38 -4.44
CA PHE A 27 7.11 -7.00 -5.72
C PHE A 27 8.61 -7.07 -5.98
N ASP A 28 9.34 -5.98 -5.72
CA ASP A 28 10.76 -5.87 -6.05
C ASP A 28 11.66 -6.63 -5.04
N TYR A 29 11.22 -6.79 -3.78
CA TYR A 29 12.06 -7.37 -2.70
C TYR A 29 11.48 -8.62 -2.05
N LEU A 30 10.14 -8.74 -1.94
CA LEU A 30 9.51 -9.95 -1.41
C LEU A 30 9.12 -10.94 -2.51
N GLU A 31 9.30 -10.55 -3.78
CA GLU A 31 9.02 -11.36 -4.97
C GLU A 31 7.59 -11.94 -5.02
N ILE A 32 6.63 -11.29 -4.36
CA ILE A 32 5.24 -11.73 -4.42
C ILE A 32 4.62 -11.33 -5.76
N ASN A 33 3.67 -12.12 -6.26
CA ASN A 33 3.05 -11.87 -7.56
C ASN A 33 1.74 -11.07 -7.49
N LYS A 34 1.21 -10.83 -6.28
CA LYS A 34 -0.07 -10.15 -6.08
C LYS A 34 -0.20 -9.55 -4.68
N VAL A 35 -0.84 -8.38 -4.59
CA VAL A 35 -1.33 -7.79 -3.33
C VAL A 35 -2.84 -7.60 -3.40
N THR A 36 -3.54 -7.95 -2.32
CA THR A 36 -4.99 -7.80 -2.20
C THR A 36 -5.34 -6.79 -1.11
N ALA A 37 -6.33 -5.93 -1.35
CA ALA A 37 -6.86 -4.99 -0.38
C ALA A 37 -8.37 -5.18 -0.20
N PHE A 38 -8.84 -5.08 1.05
CA PHE A 38 -10.25 -5.15 1.41
C PHE A 38 -10.74 -3.80 1.92
N VAL A 39 -11.72 -3.20 1.23
CA VAL A 39 -12.20 -1.85 1.53
C VAL A 39 -13.70 -1.85 1.76
N ARG A 40 -14.17 -1.14 2.79
CA ARG A 40 -15.61 -0.95 3.00
C ARG A 40 -16.22 -0.19 1.80
N PRO A 41 -17.40 -0.60 1.28
CA PRO A 41 -18.03 0.10 0.16
C PRO A 41 -18.19 1.61 0.37
N GLY A 42 -18.55 2.04 1.58
CA GLY A 42 -18.69 3.46 1.93
C GLY A 42 -17.38 4.24 2.12
N ASN A 43 -16.21 3.58 2.08
CA ASN A 43 -14.91 4.25 2.21
C ASN A 43 -14.37 4.69 0.85
N THR A 44 -15.03 5.68 0.26
CA THR A 44 -14.71 6.25 -1.06
C THR A 44 -13.27 6.73 -1.16
N ARG A 45 -12.74 7.36 -0.10
CA ARG A 45 -11.33 7.81 -0.04
C ARG A 45 -10.34 6.66 -0.22
N SER A 46 -10.58 5.53 0.45
CA SER A 46 -9.71 4.36 0.33
C SER A 46 -9.87 3.68 -1.03
N LEU A 47 -11.08 3.64 -1.59
CA LEU A 47 -11.31 3.10 -2.92
C LEU A 47 -10.50 3.90 -3.97
N ILE A 48 -10.67 5.22 -4.02
CA ILE A 48 -9.96 6.11 -4.95
C ILE A 48 -8.44 5.99 -4.77
N LYS A 49 -7.96 5.97 -3.53
CA LYS A 49 -6.52 5.80 -3.25
C LYS A 49 -5.97 4.51 -3.85
N ASN A 50 -6.67 3.38 -3.67
CA ASN A 50 -6.19 2.09 -4.20
C ASN A 50 -6.16 2.08 -5.73
N LEU A 51 -7.12 2.71 -6.40
CA LEU A 51 -7.07 2.87 -7.87
C LEU A 51 -5.81 3.64 -8.31
N LYS A 52 -5.43 4.72 -7.60
CA LYS A 52 -4.21 5.50 -7.88
C LYS A 52 -2.90 4.73 -7.64
N ILE A 53 -2.94 3.64 -6.89
CA ILE A 53 -1.80 2.74 -6.65
C ILE A 53 -1.70 1.67 -7.76
N GLY A 54 -2.77 1.44 -8.52
CA GLY A 54 -2.82 0.42 -9.58
C GLY A 54 -3.67 -0.81 -9.23
N PHE A 55 -4.43 -0.74 -8.14
CA PHE A 55 -5.41 -1.78 -7.84
C PHE A 55 -6.62 -1.69 -8.76
N HIS A 56 -7.19 -2.83 -9.11
CA HIS A 56 -8.48 -2.95 -9.78
C HIS A 56 -9.48 -3.73 -8.90
N TYR A 57 -10.76 -3.48 -9.11
CA TYR A 57 -11.83 -4.20 -8.42
C TYR A 57 -11.95 -5.62 -8.96
N VAL A 58 -12.18 -6.58 -8.06
CA VAL A 58 -12.40 -7.98 -8.39
C VAL A 58 -13.83 -8.38 -8.07
N ASP A 59 -14.21 -8.32 -6.79
CA ASP A 59 -15.54 -8.69 -6.31
C ASP A 59 -15.83 -8.10 -4.92
N ASP A 60 -17.05 -8.34 -4.43
CA ASP A 60 -17.48 -8.02 -3.08
C ASP A 60 -17.47 -9.30 -2.23
N ILE A 61 -16.77 -9.27 -1.10
CA ILE A 61 -16.69 -10.38 -0.15
C ILE A 61 -17.53 -10.05 1.08
N VAL A 62 -18.39 -10.99 1.46
CA VAL A 62 -19.19 -10.93 2.69
C VAL A 62 -18.36 -11.44 3.86
N PHE A 63 -18.16 -10.59 4.85
CA PHE A 63 -17.62 -10.95 6.16
C PHE A 63 -18.73 -10.81 7.21
N GLU A 64 -18.57 -11.43 8.39
CA GLU A 64 -19.52 -11.29 9.52
C GLU A 64 -19.83 -9.81 9.85
N LYS A 65 -18.85 -8.91 9.69
CA LYS A 65 -18.96 -7.46 9.95
C LYS A 65 -19.30 -6.64 8.69
N GLY A 66 -20.04 -7.26 7.78
CA GLY A 66 -20.52 -6.68 6.53
C GLY A 66 -19.54 -6.79 5.35
N THR A 67 -20.02 -6.37 4.17
CA THR A 67 -19.32 -6.52 2.90
C THR A 67 -18.05 -5.68 2.79
N ARG A 68 -17.05 -6.20 2.08
CA ARG A 68 -15.83 -5.50 1.67
C ARG A 68 -15.62 -5.67 0.17
N ARG A 69 -15.25 -4.60 -0.51
CA ARG A 69 -14.75 -4.64 -1.89
C ARG A 69 -13.33 -5.22 -1.85
N ARG A 70 -13.12 -6.32 -2.57
CA ARG A 70 -11.79 -6.87 -2.85
C ARG A 70 -11.19 -6.17 -4.05
N LEU A 71 -9.97 -5.70 -3.86
CA LEU A 71 -9.16 -5.04 -4.88
C LEU A 71 -7.85 -5.80 -5.02
N GLU A 72 -7.32 -5.94 -6.23
CA GLU A 72 -6.06 -6.63 -6.49
C GLU A 72 -5.10 -5.76 -7.32
N VAL A 73 -3.80 -5.90 -7.07
CA VAL A 73 -2.72 -5.32 -7.87
C VAL A 73 -1.66 -6.39 -8.12
N SER A 74 -1.08 -6.36 -9.31
CA SER A 74 0.05 -7.21 -9.70
C SER A 74 1.24 -6.35 -10.13
N PRO A 75 2.45 -6.93 -10.31
CA PRO A 75 3.58 -6.19 -10.84
C PRO A 75 3.30 -5.46 -12.16
N LYS A 76 2.38 -6.01 -12.98
CA LYS A 76 1.98 -5.41 -14.26
C LYS A 76 1.09 -4.17 -14.11
N THR A 77 0.26 -4.13 -13.06
CA THR A 77 -0.72 -3.04 -12.89
C THR A 77 -0.30 -2.01 -11.85
N ALA A 78 0.69 -2.31 -11.01
CA ALA A 78 1.18 -1.39 -10.00
C ALA A 78 1.77 -0.13 -10.62
N VAL A 79 1.39 1.01 -10.05
CA VAL A 79 2.03 2.28 -10.34
C VAL A 79 3.28 2.39 -9.47
N ARG A 80 4.45 2.44 -10.10
CA ARG A 80 5.74 2.54 -9.40
C ARG A 80 5.87 3.89 -8.69
N SER A 81 6.62 3.89 -7.59
CA SER A 81 7.09 5.12 -6.95
C SER A 81 8.38 5.57 -7.62
N ASP A 82 8.54 6.87 -7.84
CA ASP A 82 9.72 7.43 -8.53
C ASP A 82 11.00 7.29 -7.69
N SER A 83 10.88 7.15 -6.37
CA SER A 83 12.03 7.09 -5.44
C SER A 83 11.74 6.19 -4.24
N LEU A 84 11.90 4.87 -4.42
CA LEU A 84 11.80 3.91 -3.31
C LEU A 84 13.14 3.85 -2.56
N ARG A 85 13.10 4.16 -1.25
CA ARG A 85 14.22 3.92 -0.33
C ARG A 85 13.89 2.77 0.59
N VAL A 86 14.77 1.78 0.65
CA VAL A 86 14.65 0.60 1.52
C VAL A 86 15.81 0.63 2.50
N PHE A 87 15.50 0.53 3.78
CA PHE A 87 16.49 0.50 4.86
C PHE A 87 16.45 -0.89 5.51
N ASP A 88 17.59 -1.60 5.55
CA ASP A 88 17.72 -2.80 6.36
C ASP A 88 18.16 -2.38 7.77
N CYS A 89 17.38 -2.74 8.80
CA CYS A 89 17.70 -2.45 10.20
C CYS A 89 18.98 -3.15 10.70
N ARG A 90 19.63 -3.97 9.86
CA ARG A 90 20.92 -4.60 10.16
C ARG A 90 22.13 -3.68 9.97
N GLU A 91 21.97 -2.53 9.33
CA GLU A 91 23.06 -1.55 9.14
C GLU A 91 23.06 -0.46 10.23
N THR A 92 23.28 -0.84 11.49
CA THR A 92 23.83 0.10 12.48
C THR A 92 25.28 -0.23 12.77
N GLY A 93 26.10 -0.26 11.72
CA GLY A 93 27.55 -0.15 11.83
C GLY A 93 27.92 1.33 11.90
N ILE A 94 27.76 1.95 13.08
CA ILE A 94 28.31 3.29 13.33
C ILE A 94 29.85 3.16 13.29
N THR A 95 30.46 3.43 12.16
CA THR A 95 31.89 3.75 12.09
C THR A 95 32.09 5.15 12.65
N ARG A 96 32.35 5.23 13.96
CA ARG A 96 33.05 6.39 14.53
C ARG A 96 34.50 6.29 14.06
N ASN A 97 34.86 7.09 13.05
CA ASN A 97 36.26 7.34 12.72
C ASN A 97 36.86 8.33 13.74
N PRO A 98 38.17 8.22 14.01
CA PRO A 98 38.85 8.73 15.21
C PRO A 98 38.86 10.25 15.35
#